data_AF-A0A381YXT9-F1
#
_entry.id   AF-A0A381YXT9-F1
#
_cell.length_a   1.000
_cell.length_b   1.000
_cell.length_c   1.000
_cell.angle_alpha   90.00
_cell.angle_beta   90.00
_cell.angle_gamma   90.00
#
_symmetry.space_group_name_H-M   'P 1'
#
loop_
_entity.id
_entity.type
_entity.pdbx_description
1 polymer ?
#
loop_
_entity_poly.entity_id
_entity_poly.type
_entity_poly.pdbx_seq_one_letter_code
_entity_poly.pdbx_strand_id
1 'polypeptide(L)'
;MGVEWVDLAGNDLIVVGILVAVALGPYVSATRGETSLALATVLSLMLVAFVQFAYSVLYGVPMQFSWMIDLLGIKPSVMGDPAESYRMLSAAWLHADWIHVLSNILV
;
A
#
# COMPACT_ATOMS: atom_id res chain seq x y z
N MET A 1 7.03 -11.76 16.60
CA MET A 1 7.48 -11.89 15.21
C MET A 1 6.28 -11.56 14.34
N GLY A 2 6.43 -10.63 13.40
CA GLY A 2 5.36 -10.26 12.46
C GLY A 2 5.36 -11.18 11.25
N VAL A 3 4.44 -10.96 10.32
CA VAL A 3 4.33 -11.72 9.05
C VAL A 3 5.49 -11.37 8.11
N GLU A 4 6.14 -12.40 7.56
CA GLU A 4 7.20 -12.28 6.56
C GLU A 4 6.77 -12.88 5.20
N TRP A 5 7.56 -12.68 4.15
CA TRP A 5 7.23 -13.15 2.78
C TRP A 5 6.94 -14.66 2.69
N VAL A 6 7.64 -15.46 3.51
CA VAL A 6 7.48 -16.92 3.55
C VAL A 6 6.14 -17.35 4.18
N ASP A 7 5.50 -16.47 4.93
CA ASP A 7 4.26 -16.75 5.64
C ASP A 7 3.01 -16.47 4.78
N LEU A 8 3.17 -15.87 3.59
CA LEU A 8 2.05 -15.46 2.75
C LEU A 8 1.37 -16.66 2.07
N ALA A 9 0.05 -16.74 2.23
CA ALA A 9 -0.76 -17.67 1.47
C ALA A 9 -0.98 -17.16 0.03
N GLY A 10 -1.46 -18.04 -0.86
CA GLY A 10 -1.64 -17.70 -2.27
C GLY A 10 -2.63 -16.54 -2.51
N ASN A 11 -3.67 -16.43 -1.67
CA ASN A 11 -4.60 -15.29 -1.66
C ASN A 11 -3.90 -13.99 -1.23
N ASP A 12 -2.99 -14.03 -0.26
CA ASP A 12 -2.25 -12.85 0.19
C ASP A 12 -1.33 -12.33 -0.92
N LEU A 13 -0.69 -13.23 -1.66
CA LEU A 13 0.10 -12.88 -2.85
C LEU A 13 -0.73 -12.20 -3.94
N ILE A 14 -1.98 -12.65 -4.15
CA ILE A 14 -2.92 -12.00 -5.08
C ILE A 14 -3.22 -10.56 -4.60
N VAL A 15 -3.46 -10.38 -3.30
CA VAL A 15 -3.73 -9.06 -2.72
C VAL A 15 -2.52 -8.14 -2.85
N VAL A 16 -1.30 -8.63 -2.56
CA VAL A 16 -0.06 -7.87 -2.77
C VAL A 16 0.10 -7.49 -4.24
N GLY A 17 -0.17 -8.40 -5.17
CA GLY A 17 -0.13 -8.13 -6.61
C GLY A 17 -1.11 -7.02 -7.02
N ILE A 18 -2.34 -7.04 -6.49
CA ILE A 18 -3.33 -5.98 -6.71
C ILE A 18 -2.82 -4.66 -6.15
N LEU A 19 -2.30 -4.63 -4.91
CA LEU A 19 -1.76 -3.43 -4.28
C LEU A 19 -0.66 -2.79 -5.12
N VAL A 20 0.29 -3.59 -5.62
CA VAL A 20 1.38 -3.11 -6.50
C VAL A 20 0.82 -2.56 -7.81
N ALA A 21 -0.13 -3.28 -8.43
CA ALA A 21 -0.74 -2.86 -9.69
C ALA A 21 -1.48 -1.52 -9.55
N VAL A 22 -2.26 -1.33 -8.49
CA VAL A 22 -3.00 -0.08 -8.28
C VAL A 22 -2.12 1.07 -7.76
N ALA A 23 -1.03 0.76 -7.07
CA ALA A 23 -0.03 1.76 -6.68
C ALA A 23 0.68 2.34 -7.90
N LEU A 24 1.09 1.50 -8.86
CA LEU A 24 1.87 1.92 -10.02
C LEU A 24 1.02 2.35 -11.23
N GLY A 25 -0.17 1.77 -11.38
CA GLY A 25 -1.06 1.99 -12.54
C GLY A 25 -1.33 3.47 -12.85
N PRO A 26 -1.63 4.34 -11.87
CA PRO A 26 -1.85 5.76 -12.12
C PRO A 26 -0.64 6.48 -12.71
N TYR A 27 0.58 6.14 -12.31
CA TYR A 27 1.79 6.72 -12.88
C TYR A 27 2.00 6.25 -14.32
N VAL A 28 1.75 4.97 -14.62
CA VAL A 28 1.79 4.45 -16.00
C VAL A 28 0.75 5.17 -16.87
N SER A 29 -0.47 5.36 -16.36
CA SER A 29 -1.52 6.09 -17.07
C SER A 29 -1.12 7.55 -17.32
N ALA A 30 -0.54 8.22 -16.32
CA ALA A 30 -0.13 9.61 -16.41
C ALA A 30 0.96 9.84 -17.46
N THR A 31 1.93 8.92 -17.57
CA THR A 31 2.97 9.01 -18.62
C THR A 31 2.40 8.91 -20.03
N ARG A 32 1.28 8.21 -20.22
CA ARG A 32 0.62 8.05 -21.53
C ARG A 32 -0.35 9.17 -21.85
N GLY A 33 -1.00 9.72 -20.82
CA GLY A 33 -2.00 10.78 -20.95
C GLY A 33 -1.46 12.18 -20.73
N GLU A 34 -0.15 12.34 -20.56
CA GLU A 34 0.52 13.62 -20.25
C GLU A 34 -0.09 14.35 -19.05
N THR A 35 -0.55 13.59 -18.04
CA THR A 35 -1.15 14.17 -16.83
C THR A 35 -0.09 14.41 -15.74
N SER A 36 -0.41 15.28 -14.78
CA SER A 36 0.55 15.69 -13.75
C SER A 36 0.90 14.55 -12.80
N LEU A 37 2.16 14.54 -12.32
CA LEU A 37 2.63 13.61 -11.30
C LEU A 37 1.83 13.74 -10.00
N ALA A 38 1.41 14.95 -9.65
CA ALA A 38 0.56 15.20 -8.50
C ALA A 38 -0.77 14.44 -8.60
N LEU A 39 -1.47 14.54 -9.73
CA LEU A 39 -2.72 13.82 -9.95
C LEU A 39 -2.51 12.29 -9.91
N ALA A 40 -1.43 11.80 -10.53
CA ALA A 40 -1.08 10.38 -10.49
C ALA A 40 -0.86 9.88 -9.05
N THR A 41 -0.20 10.69 -8.23
CA THR A 41 0.07 10.39 -6.81
C THR A 41 -1.23 10.33 -6.01
N VAL A 42 -2.12 11.30 -6.19
CA VAL A 42 -3.45 11.31 -5.54
C VAL A 42 -4.23 10.05 -5.90
N LEU A 43 -4.30 9.69 -7.19
CA LEU A 43 -5.01 8.50 -7.64
C LEU A 43 -4.37 7.21 -7.12
N SER A 44 -3.03 7.14 -7.06
CA SER A 44 -2.27 6.02 -6.50
C SER A 44 -2.62 5.78 -5.04
N LEU A 45 -2.59 6.83 -4.21
CA LEU A 45 -2.94 6.76 -2.79
C LEU A 45 -4.42 6.39 -2.59
N MET A 46 -5.32 6.97 -3.37
CA MET A 46 -6.76 6.67 -3.29
C MET A 46 -7.09 5.23 -3.66
N LEU A 47 -6.49 4.70 -4.73
CA LEU A 47 -6.76 3.32 -5.15
C LEU A 47 -6.19 2.30 -4.15
N VAL A 48 -5.00 2.53 -3.61
CA VAL A 48 -4.45 1.63 -2.58
C VAL A 48 -5.28 1.69 -1.30
N ALA A 49 -5.72 2.88 -0.88
CA ALA A 49 -6.63 3.02 0.26
C ALA A 49 -7.98 2.33 0.00
N PHE A 50 -8.51 2.41 -1.23
CA PHE A 50 -9.73 1.70 -1.62
C PHE A 50 -9.56 0.18 -1.58
N VAL A 51 -8.43 -0.37 -2.03
CA VAL A 51 -8.16 -1.82 -1.95
C VAL A 51 -8.07 -2.27 -0.50
N GLN A 52 -7.36 -1.53 0.35
CA GLN A 52 -7.31 -1.76 1.80
C GLN A 52 -8.74 -1.77 2.38
N PHE A 53 -9.54 -0.76 2.09
CA PHE A 53 -10.93 -0.71 2.53
C PHE A 53 -11.77 -1.89 2.04
N ALA A 54 -11.72 -2.23 0.75
CA ALA A 54 -12.46 -3.34 0.18
C ALA A 54 -12.06 -4.67 0.83
N TYR A 55 -10.77 -4.88 1.08
CA TYR A 55 -10.27 -6.02 1.83
C TYR A 55 -10.90 -6.06 3.24
N SER A 56 -10.89 -4.94 3.97
CA SER A 56 -11.46 -4.87 5.32
C SER A 56 -12.96 -5.22 5.35
N VAL A 57 -13.73 -4.79 4.36
CA VAL A 57 -15.16 -5.08 4.23
C VAL A 57 -15.40 -6.55 3.92
N LEU A 58 -14.62 -7.15 3.01
CA LEU A 58 -14.77 -8.56 2.61
C LEU A 58 -14.46 -9.53 3.76
N TYR A 59 -13.48 -9.20 4.60
CA TYR A 59 -13.07 -10.05 5.73
C TYR A 59 -13.77 -9.69 7.05
N GLY A 60 -14.61 -8.64 7.07
CA GLY A 60 -15.41 -8.26 8.25
C GLY A 60 -14.60 -7.70 9.41
N VAL A 61 -13.33 -7.32 9.19
CA VAL A 61 -12.45 -6.75 10.22
C VAL A 61 -12.20 -5.27 9.88
N PRO A 62 -12.57 -4.31 10.73
CA PRO A 62 -12.43 -2.88 10.42
C PRO A 62 -10.97 -2.47 10.24
N MET A 63 -10.56 -2.16 9.01
CA MET A 63 -9.26 -1.57 8.62
C MET A 63 -8.02 -2.09 9.39
N GLN A 64 -8.02 -3.35 9.84
CA GLN A 64 -6.87 -3.96 10.50
C GLN A 64 -6.08 -4.73 9.45
N PHE A 65 -5.04 -4.08 8.92
CA PHE A 65 -4.12 -4.64 7.95
C PHE A 65 -2.82 -5.08 8.61
N SER A 66 -2.87 -5.68 9.81
CA SER A 66 -1.66 -5.89 10.62
C SER A 66 -0.60 -6.68 9.85
N TRP A 67 -1.00 -7.69 9.07
CA TRP A 67 -0.06 -8.45 8.25
C TRP A 67 0.54 -7.62 7.10
N MET A 68 -0.24 -6.71 6.48
CA MET A 68 0.27 -5.81 5.45
C MET A 68 1.24 -4.78 6.04
N ILE A 69 0.94 -4.26 7.23
CA ILE A 69 1.81 -3.35 7.97
C ILE A 69 3.09 -4.07 8.39
N ASP A 70 2.97 -5.30 8.90
CA ASP A 70 4.12 -6.12 9.30
C ASP A 70 5.03 -6.46 8.10
N LEU A 71 4.46 -6.65 6.90
CA LEU A 71 5.19 -7.00 5.68
C LEU A 71 5.73 -5.78 4.92
N LEU A 72 4.96 -4.69 4.81
CA LEU A 72 5.22 -3.55 3.91
C LEU A 72 5.51 -2.24 4.66
N GLY A 73 5.28 -2.20 5.98
CA GLY A 73 5.54 -1.03 6.81
C GLY A 73 6.99 -0.90 7.23
N ILE A 74 7.37 0.31 7.66
CA ILE A 74 8.70 0.61 8.19
C ILE A 74 8.93 -0.19 9.48
N LYS A 75 10.06 -0.90 9.54
CA LYS A 75 10.45 -1.73 10.68
C LYS A 75 11.89 -1.42 11.10
N PRO A 76 12.09 -0.55 12.11
CA PRO A 76 13.42 -0.03 12.46
C PRO A 76 14.48 -1.09 12.73
N SER A 77 14.09 -2.23 13.30
CA SER A 77 15.00 -3.33 13.63
C SER A 77 15.63 -4.00 12.41
N VAL A 78 15.09 -3.82 11.21
CA VAL A 78 15.59 -4.44 9.97
C VAL A 78 15.94 -3.44 8.87
N MET A 79 15.82 -2.12 9.11
CA MET A 79 16.11 -1.08 8.11
C MET A 79 17.57 -1.04 7.63
N GLY A 80 18.49 -1.67 8.37
CA GLY A 80 19.89 -1.80 7.97
C GLY A 80 20.12 -2.87 6.89
N ASP A 81 19.15 -3.73 6.62
CA ASP A 81 19.24 -4.77 5.58
C ASP A 81 18.76 -4.20 4.23
N PRO A 82 19.62 -4.19 3.19
CA PRO A 82 19.20 -3.78 1.84
C PRO A 82 18.02 -4.57 1.28
N ALA A 83 17.83 -5.83 1.68
CA ALA A 83 16.69 -6.63 1.24
C ALA A 83 15.35 -6.09 1.76
N GLU A 84 15.37 -5.31 2.84
CA GLU A 84 14.20 -4.74 3.50
C GLU A 84 13.93 -3.28 3.08
N SER A 85 14.76 -2.71 2.19
CA SER A 85 14.67 -1.29 1.79
C SER A 85 13.35 -0.94 1.11
N TYR A 86 12.66 -1.94 0.53
CA TYR A 86 11.35 -1.76 -0.10
C TYR A 86 10.33 -1.14 0.87
N ARG A 87 10.48 -1.40 2.18
CA ARG A 87 9.61 -0.88 3.25
C ARG A 87 9.63 0.63 3.36
N MET A 88 10.73 1.28 2.98
CA MET A 88 10.80 2.75 2.95
C MET A 88 9.83 3.34 1.93
N LEU A 89 9.63 2.65 0.81
CA LEU A 89 8.74 3.08 -0.26
C LEU A 89 7.32 2.57 -0.03
N SER A 90 7.15 1.27 0.25
CA SER A 90 5.84 0.64 0.38
C SER A 90 5.01 1.20 1.53
N ALA A 91 5.66 1.66 2.61
CA ALA A 91 4.96 2.30 3.73
C ALA A 91 4.22 3.59 3.35
N ALA A 92 4.62 4.27 2.28
CA ALA A 92 3.96 5.50 1.83
C ALA A 92 2.50 5.28 1.38
N TRP A 93 2.12 4.03 1.05
CA TRP A 93 0.75 3.69 0.64
C TRP A 93 -0.11 3.10 1.78
N LEU A 94 0.50 2.70 2.89
CA LEU A 94 -0.22 2.10 4.00
C LEU A 94 -0.89 3.18 4.84
N HIS A 95 -2.21 3.10 4.99
CA HIS A 95 -2.97 4.08 5.75
C HIS A 95 -4.02 3.40 6.63
N ALA A 96 -4.10 3.83 7.89
CA ALA A 96 -4.96 3.21 8.89
C ALA A 96 -6.42 3.70 8.83
N ASP A 97 -6.68 4.89 8.31
CA ASP A 97 -8.00 5.50 8.28
C ASP A 97 -8.18 6.53 7.15
N TRP A 98 -9.44 6.81 6.80
CA TRP A 98 -9.78 7.71 5.70
C TRP A 98 -9.43 9.17 5.95
N ILE A 99 -9.45 9.64 7.20
CA ILE A 99 -9.08 11.02 7.52
C ILE A 99 -7.59 11.19 7.27
N HIS A 100 -6.78 10.21 7.66
CA HIS A 100 -5.35 10.20 7.39
C HIS A 100 -5.06 10.23 5.88
N VAL A 101 -5.68 9.35 5.09
CA VAL A 101 -5.44 9.34 3.62
C VAL A 101 -5.84 10.69 2.99
N LEU A 102 -7.04 11.18 3.29
CA LEU A 102 -7.54 12.42 2.68
C LEU A 102 -6.72 13.64 3.13
N SER A 103 -6.29 13.69 4.39
CA SER A 103 -5.45 14.79 4.88
C SER A 103 -4.05 14.78 4.24
N ASN A 104 -3.49 13.60 3.95
CA ASN A 104 -2.21 13.48 3.25
C ASN A 104 -2.30 13.89 1.77
N ILE A 105 -3.48 13.78 1.16
CA ILE A 105 -3.71 14.10 -0.26
C ILE A 105 -4.03 15.58 -0.48
N LEU A 106 -4.60 16.26 0.53
CA LEU A 106 -5.00 17.66 0.45
C LEU A 106 -3.86 18.65 0.70
N VAL A 107 -2.72 18.17 1.24
CA VAL A 107 -1.50 18.96 1.53
C VAL A 107 -0.52 18.82 0.38
#